data_AF-A0A1I7V4D0-F1
#
_entry.id   AF-A0A1I7V4D0-F1
#
_cell.length_a   1.000
_cell.length_b   1.000
_cell.length_c   1.000
_cell.angle_alpha   90.00
_cell.angle_beta   90.00
_cell.angle_gamma   90.00
#
_symmetry.space_group_name_H-M   'P 1'
#
loop_
_entity.id
_entity.type
_entity.pdbx_description
1 polymer ?
#
loop_
_entity_poly.entity_id
_entity_poly.type
_entity_poly.pdbx_seq_one_letter_code
_entity_poly.pdbx_strand_id
1 'polypeptide(L)'
;MKNLSVSKEMILIALCGVLTGVIGVFKSVIEIIDHEYICAHSYYYFLLVLFYFLVFQVLNQVILWEIVYITFLRASVIMDVRYGMKTENLKRNMRGFVYTLFGIFLLNHFFRIFFHRIDEIEVKEKAPNGCSTTKEYVITAIAGNCLRRILLIIAGVTSLIIPICIMLILSVFLVFELHNSPESLIKTQSQEATSRQSSAAHALLLFLCFYVLAELPYVLLFGLGIYNPADFE
;
A
#
# COMPACT_ATOMS: atom_id res chain seq x y z
N MET A 1 -19.81 -30.14 0.43
CA MET A 1 -19.18 -28.81 0.57
C MET A 1 -17.71 -29.01 0.95
N LYS A 2 -16.79 -29.01 -0.03
CA LYS A 2 -15.35 -28.98 0.27
C LYS A 2 -15.01 -27.58 0.78
N ASN A 3 -14.33 -27.49 1.93
CA ASN A 3 -13.87 -26.27 2.58
C ASN A 3 -13.45 -25.20 1.55
N LEU A 4 -14.19 -24.09 1.51
CA LEU A 4 -13.68 -22.83 0.96
C LEU A 4 -12.55 -22.38 1.90
N SER A 5 -11.36 -22.93 1.74
CA SER A 5 -10.20 -22.43 2.49
C SER A 5 -9.90 -21.04 1.97
N VAL A 6 -10.09 -20.03 2.81
CA VAL A 6 -9.60 -18.67 2.55
C VAL A 6 -8.11 -18.79 2.23
N SER A 7 -7.67 -18.17 1.13
CA SER A 7 -6.26 -18.25 0.73
C SER A 7 -5.39 -17.52 1.76
N LYS A 8 -4.16 -17.99 1.97
CA LYS A 8 -3.23 -17.41 2.96
C LYS A 8 -2.98 -15.92 2.69
N GLU A 9 -3.00 -15.55 1.41
CA GLU A 9 -2.86 -14.21 0.89
C GLU A 9 -4.01 -13.30 1.34
N MET A 10 -5.26 -13.78 1.32
CA MET A 10 -6.41 -13.01 1.80
C MET A 10 -6.38 -12.80 3.32
N ILE A 11 -5.92 -13.80 4.08
CA ILE A 11 -5.73 -13.66 5.54
C ILE A 11 -4.65 -12.61 5.82
N LEU A 12 -3.55 -12.62 5.07
CA LEU A 12 -2.46 -11.65 5.23
C LEU A 12 -2.93 -10.23 4.93
N ILE A 13 -3.69 -10.01 3.85
CA ILE A 13 -4.29 -8.70 3.53
C ILE A 13 -5.16 -8.21 4.69
N ALA A 14 -6.02 -9.08 5.24
CA ALA A 14 -6.90 -8.71 6.34
C ALA A 14 -6.12 -8.36 7.61
N LEU A 15 -5.10 -9.14 7.97
CA LEU A 15 -4.23 -8.86 9.11
C LEU A 15 -3.50 -7.54 8.94
N CYS A 16 -2.90 -7.29 7.77
CA CYS A 16 -2.22 -6.03 7.47
C CYS A 16 -3.20 -4.85 7.54
N GLY A 17 -4.41 -4.97 7.00
CA GLY A 17 -5.42 -3.92 7.05
C GLY A 17 -5.86 -3.58 8.48
N VAL A 18 -6.10 -4.59 9.32
CA VAL A 18 -6.43 -4.39 10.74
C VAL A 18 -5.27 -3.74 11.49
N LEU A 19 -4.04 -4.20 11.28
CA LEU A 19 -2.85 -3.63 11.91
C LEU A 19 -2.68 -2.15 11.52
N THR A 20 -2.81 -1.83 10.23
CA THR A 20 -2.77 -0.46 9.73
C THR A 20 -3.80 0.42 10.45
N GLY A 21 -5.04 -0.05 10.60
CA GLY A 21 -6.09 0.68 11.32
C GLY A 21 -5.79 0.88 12.80
N VAL A 22 -5.37 -0.17 13.51
CA VAL A 22 -5.07 -0.10 14.96
C VAL A 22 -3.92 0.86 15.24
N ILE A 23 -2.83 0.77 14.47
CA ILE A 23 -1.67 1.65 14.66
C ILE A 23 -2.05 3.10 14.33
N GLY A 24 -2.86 3.33 13.30
CA GLY A 24 -3.38 4.66 12.95
C GLY A 24 -4.19 5.29 14.08
N VAL A 25 -5.15 4.55 14.64
CA VAL A 25 -5.95 5.03 15.78
C VAL A 25 -5.07 5.33 16.99
N PHE A 26 -4.10 4.48 17.29
CA PHE A 26 -3.16 4.71 18.39
C PHE A 26 -2.35 6.00 18.21
N LYS A 27 -1.82 6.25 16.99
CA LYS A 27 -1.12 7.50 16.66
C LYS A 27 -2.01 8.72 16.88
N SER A 28 -3.24 8.69 16.39
CA SER A 28 -4.19 9.80 16.52
C SER A 28 -4.61 10.06 17.98
N VAL A 29 -4.76 9.02 18.80
CA VAL A 29 -5.05 9.20 20.24
C VAL A 29 -3.89 9.90 20.95
N ILE A 30 -2.64 9.49 20.66
CA ILE A 30 -1.47 10.15 21.25
C ILE A 30 -1.34 11.59 20.76
N GLU A 31 -1.60 11.86 19.48
CA GLU A 31 -1.60 13.21 18.91
C GLU A 31 -2.53 14.16 19.67
N ILE A 32 -3.77 13.72 19.94
CA ILE A 32 -4.76 14.50 20.68
C ILE A 32 -4.29 14.75 22.11
N ILE A 33 -3.81 13.72 22.81
CA ILE A 33 -3.32 13.85 24.19
C ILE A 33 -2.09 14.77 24.25
N ASP A 34 -1.15 14.63 23.32
CA ASP A 34 0.09 15.41 23.32
C ASP A 34 -0.19 16.90 23.01
N HIS A 35 -1.12 17.17 22.08
CA HIS A 35 -1.52 18.53 21.71
C HIS A 35 -2.36 19.22 22.82
N GLU A 36 -3.26 18.51 23.50
CA GLU A 36 -4.09 19.09 24.55
C GLU A 36 -3.28 19.45 25.82
N TYR A 37 -2.21 18.71 26.13
CA TYR A 37 -1.50 18.84 27.40
C TYR A 37 -0.21 19.68 27.34
N ILE A 38 0.49 19.76 26.19
CA ILE A 38 1.86 20.33 26.14
C ILE A 38 1.94 21.61 25.29
N CYS A 39 0.88 22.01 24.58
CA CYS A 39 0.85 23.18 23.69
C CYS A 39 1.86 23.17 22.53
N ALA A 40 2.70 22.14 22.44
CA ALA A 40 3.57 21.78 21.33
C ALA A 40 3.82 20.27 21.39
N HIS A 41 4.05 19.64 20.23
CA HIS A 41 4.28 18.20 20.17
C HIS A 41 5.61 17.80 20.80
N SER A 42 5.61 16.71 21.58
CA SER A 42 6.81 16.19 22.24
C SER A 42 7.73 15.46 21.27
N TYR A 43 9.02 15.36 21.62
CA TYR A 43 9.99 14.53 20.87
C TYR A 43 9.50 13.07 20.68
N TYR A 44 8.81 12.53 21.69
CA TYR A 44 8.24 11.18 21.65
C TYR A 44 7.13 11.06 20.61
N TYR A 45 6.32 12.10 20.42
CA TYR A 45 5.34 12.15 19.34
C TYR A 45 6.02 12.09 17.97
N PHE A 46 7.08 12.86 17.73
CA PHE A 46 7.81 12.81 16.46
C PHE A 46 8.48 11.45 16.19
N LEU A 47 9.00 10.79 17.23
CA LEU A 47 9.46 9.40 17.12
C LEU A 47 8.32 8.45 16.72
N LEU A 48 7.14 8.62 17.33
CA LEU A 48 5.95 7.84 16.99
C LEU A 48 5.51 8.09 15.55
N VAL A 49 5.58 9.32 15.05
CA VAL A 49 5.26 9.66 13.65
C VAL A 49 6.21 8.94 12.68
N LEU A 50 7.53 8.95 12.94
CA LEU A 50 8.50 8.23 12.11
C LEU A 50 8.29 6.71 12.16
N PHE A 51 8.01 6.16 13.34
CA PHE A 51 7.69 4.74 13.50
C PHE A 51 6.38 4.36 12.79
N TYR A 52 5.35 5.18 12.93
CA TYR A 52 4.09 5.01 12.24
C TYR A 52 4.30 4.99 10.73
N PHE A 53 5.05 5.97 10.21
CA PHE A 53 5.39 6.04 8.78
C PHE A 53 6.12 4.78 8.29
N LEU A 54 7.08 4.28 9.07
CA LEU A 54 7.80 3.03 8.77
C LEU A 54 6.85 1.85 8.62
N VAL A 55 6.02 1.62 9.64
CA VAL A 55 5.18 0.43 9.69
C VAL A 55 4.03 0.54 8.70
N PHE A 56 3.38 1.69 8.60
CA PHE A 56 2.26 1.95 7.72
C PHE A 56 2.61 1.70 6.25
N GLN A 57 3.74 2.26 5.77
CA GLN A 57 4.14 2.07 4.37
C GLN A 57 4.46 0.60 4.06
N VAL A 58 5.09 -0.12 5.00
CA VAL A 58 5.39 -1.54 4.82
C VAL A 58 4.11 -2.37 4.73
N LEU A 59 3.15 -2.16 5.64
CA LEU A 59 1.88 -2.89 5.64
C LEU A 59 1.07 -2.63 4.37
N ASN A 60 0.96 -1.38 3.92
CA ASN A 60 0.24 -1.03 2.69
C ASN A 60 0.91 -1.66 1.46
N GLN A 61 2.24 -1.70 1.41
CA GLN A 61 2.95 -2.35 0.31
C GLN A 61 2.79 -3.87 0.30
N VAL A 62 2.73 -4.52 1.47
CA VAL A 62 2.37 -5.95 1.54
C VAL A 62 0.98 -6.17 0.94
N ILE A 63 -0.01 -5.37 1.34
CA ILE A 63 -1.38 -5.46 0.79
C ILE A 63 -1.38 -5.30 -0.73
N LEU A 64 -0.71 -4.26 -1.24
CA LEU A 64 -0.64 -3.98 -2.69
C LEU A 64 -0.08 -5.17 -3.47
N TRP A 65 1.07 -5.67 -3.05
CA TRP A 65 1.76 -6.75 -3.74
C TRP A 65 1.00 -8.08 -3.65
N GLU A 66 0.29 -8.34 -2.54
CA GLU A 66 -0.63 -9.48 -2.43
C GLU A 66 -1.82 -9.36 -3.38
N ILE A 67 -2.41 -8.18 -3.55
CA ILE A 67 -3.49 -7.94 -4.52
C ILE A 67 -3.00 -8.21 -5.96
N VAL A 68 -1.81 -7.69 -6.31
CA VAL A 68 -1.17 -7.95 -7.61
C VAL A 68 -0.99 -9.45 -7.82
N TYR A 69 -0.47 -10.16 -6.81
CA TYR A 69 -0.23 -11.60 -6.87
C TYR A 69 -1.53 -12.41 -7.02
N ILE A 70 -2.58 -12.08 -6.26
CA ILE A 70 -3.90 -12.72 -6.38
C ILE A 70 -4.48 -12.51 -7.78
N THR A 71 -4.37 -11.29 -8.32
CA THR A 71 -4.86 -10.97 -9.68
C THR A 71 -4.12 -11.81 -10.73
N PHE A 72 -2.80 -11.96 -10.57
CA PHE A 72 -2.00 -12.83 -11.41
C PHE A 72 -2.36 -14.32 -11.26
N LEU A 73 -2.62 -14.80 -10.05
CA LEU A 73 -3.04 -16.19 -9.81
C LEU A 73 -4.36 -16.49 -10.53
N ARG A 74 -5.31 -15.55 -10.50
CA ARG A 74 -6.58 -15.66 -11.24
C ARG A 74 -6.35 -15.75 -12.75
N ALA A 75 -5.52 -14.87 -13.31
CA ALA A 75 -5.15 -14.92 -14.72
C ALA A 75 -4.46 -16.25 -15.09
N SER A 76 -3.61 -16.75 -14.20
CA SER A 76 -2.91 -18.03 -14.40
C SER A 76 -3.85 -19.24 -14.43
N VAL A 77 -4.93 -19.24 -13.66
CA VAL A 77 -5.95 -20.29 -13.72
C VAL A 77 -6.63 -20.31 -15.09
N ILE A 78 -6.95 -19.14 -15.65
CA ILE A 78 -7.53 -19.06 -16.99
C ILE A 78 -6.54 -19.56 -18.05
N MET A 79 -5.27 -19.16 -17.97
CA MET A 79 -4.23 -19.64 -18.88
C MET A 79 -4.06 -21.17 -18.83
N ASP A 80 -4.12 -21.76 -17.64
CA ASP A 80 -4.01 -23.21 -17.45
C ASP A 80 -5.22 -23.95 -18.01
N VAL A 81 -6.43 -23.52 -17.65
CA VAL A 81 -7.68 -24.21 -18.02
C VAL A 81 -8.03 -24.01 -19.50
N ARG A 82 -7.91 -22.78 -20.02
CA ARG A 82 -8.40 -22.44 -21.37
C ARG A 82 -7.35 -22.68 -22.45
N TYR A 83 -6.08 -22.42 -22.14
CA TYR A 83 -4.98 -22.54 -23.10
C TYR A 83 -4.11 -23.78 -22.87
N GLY A 84 -4.39 -24.58 -21.84
CA GLY A 84 -3.61 -25.78 -21.51
C GLY A 84 -2.17 -25.47 -21.10
N MET A 85 -1.89 -24.23 -20.67
CA MET A 85 -0.54 -23.79 -20.34
C MET A 85 -0.15 -24.23 -18.92
N LYS A 86 0.97 -24.95 -18.79
CA LYS A 86 1.54 -25.28 -17.47
C LYS A 86 2.08 -24.03 -16.78
N THR A 87 1.29 -23.43 -15.89
CA THR A 87 1.61 -22.14 -15.23
C THR A 87 2.44 -22.26 -13.95
N GLU A 88 2.83 -23.45 -13.50
CA GLU A 88 3.55 -23.64 -12.22
C GLU A 88 4.86 -22.84 -12.13
N ASN A 89 5.69 -22.90 -13.18
CA ASN A 89 6.93 -22.13 -13.24
C ASN A 89 6.66 -20.62 -13.27
N LEU A 90 5.59 -20.19 -13.96
CA LEU A 90 5.20 -18.78 -14.03
C LEU A 90 4.74 -18.26 -12.66
N LYS A 91 3.96 -19.05 -11.91
CA LYS A 91 3.53 -18.72 -10.53
C LYS A 91 4.72 -18.57 -9.58
N ARG A 92 5.72 -19.46 -9.69
CA ARG A 92 6.96 -19.36 -8.91
C ARG A 92 7.76 -18.11 -9.27
N ASN A 93 7.93 -17.84 -10.56
CA ASN A 93 8.67 -16.67 -11.04
C ASN A 93 7.99 -15.37 -10.62
N MET A 94 6.66 -15.28 -10.71
CA MET A 94 5.91 -14.11 -10.27
C MET A 94 6.07 -13.88 -8.76
N ARG A 95 6.01 -14.93 -7.94
CA ARG A 95 6.26 -14.81 -6.49
C ARG A 95 7.67 -14.28 -6.21
N GLY A 96 8.69 -14.81 -6.90
CA GLY A 96 10.07 -14.32 -6.78
C GLY A 96 10.24 -12.86 -7.23
N PHE A 97 9.54 -12.47 -8.29
CA PHE A 97 9.51 -11.09 -8.78
C PHE A 97 8.90 -10.13 -7.75
N VAL A 98 7.75 -10.48 -7.18
CA VAL A 98 7.09 -9.70 -6.12
C VAL A 98 8.01 -9.53 -4.91
N TYR A 99 8.62 -10.61 -4.41
CA TYR A 99 9.53 -10.52 -3.26
C TYR A 99 10.78 -9.69 -3.55
N THR A 100 11.33 -9.79 -4.77
CA THR A 100 12.49 -8.97 -5.18
C THR A 100 12.13 -7.48 -5.15
N LEU A 101 11.01 -7.09 -5.78
CA LEU A 101 10.59 -5.68 -5.80
C LEU A 101 10.21 -5.15 -4.43
N PHE A 102 9.51 -5.96 -3.63
CA PHE A 102 9.22 -5.62 -2.24
C PHE A 102 10.50 -5.45 -1.42
N GLY A 103 11.51 -6.29 -1.62
CA GLY A 103 12.82 -6.14 -0.97
C GLY A 103 13.54 -4.84 -1.35
N ILE A 104 13.52 -4.47 -2.63
CA ILE A 104 14.06 -3.18 -3.12
C ILE A 104 13.33 -2.01 -2.47
N PHE A 105 11.99 -2.06 -2.45
CA PHE A 105 11.17 -1.06 -1.78
C PHE A 105 11.54 -0.94 -0.30
N LEU A 106 11.61 -2.07 0.42
CA LEU A 106 11.86 -2.12 1.85
C LEU A 106 13.22 -1.50 2.19
N LEU A 107 14.29 -1.91 1.48
CA LEU A 107 15.63 -1.34 1.66
C LEU A 107 15.63 0.17 1.40
N ASN A 108 15.05 0.60 0.28
CA ASN A 108 14.95 2.02 -0.06
C ASN A 108 14.17 2.82 1.00
N HIS A 109 13.09 2.25 1.53
CA HIS A 109 12.27 2.86 2.56
C HIS A 109 13.03 3.01 3.89
N PHE A 110 13.77 1.99 4.32
CA PHE A 110 14.66 2.08 5.49
C PHE A 110 15.75 3.14 5.31
N PHE A 111 16.40 3.19 4.14
CA PHE A 111 17.39 4.22 3.85
C PHE A 111 16.79 5.63 3.93
N ARG A 112 15.60 5.84 3.37
CA ARG A 112 14.91 7.13 3.44
C ARG A 112 14.64 7.56 4.88
N ILE A 113 14.17 6.65 5.73
CA ILE A 113 13.89 6.96 7.15
C ILE A 113 15.18 7.30 7.89
N PHE A 114 16.28 6.58 7.63
CA PHE A 114 17.58 6.89 8.24
C PHE A 114 18.08 8.31 7.93
N PHE A 115 17.65 8.89 6.79
CA PHE A 115 17.97 10.28 6.45
C PHE A 115 17.08 11.32 7.11
N HIS A 116 16.04 10.93 7.85
CA HIS A 116 15.22 11.86 8.62
C HIS A 116 15.80 12.02 10.03
N ARG A 117 15.87 13.25 10.51
CA ARG A 117 16.30 13.61 11.85
C ARG A 117 15.21 14.47 12.50
N ILE A 118 15.06 14.32 13.81
CA ILE A 118 14.24 15.22 14.60
C ILE A 118 15.17 16.32 15.13
N ASP A 119 14.94 17.55 14.69
CA ASP A 119 15.66 18.73 15.14
C ASP A 119 14.79 19.54 16.10
N GLU A 120 15.43 20.16 17.08
CA GLU A 120 14.79 21.06 18.04
C GLU A 120 14.99 22.50 17.58
N ILE A 121 13.91 23.27 17.46
CA ILE A 121 13.89 24.68 17.08
C ILE A 121 13.39 25.50 18.27
N GLU A 122 14.12 26.56 18.62
CA GLU A 122 13.67 27.51 19.64
C GLU A 122 12.71 28.54 19.01
N VAL A 123 11.46 28.56 19.48
CA VAL A 123 10.47 29.56 19.06
C VAL A 123 10.40 30.67 20.10
N LYS A 124 10.60 31.91 19.66
CA LYS A 124 10.60 33.10 20.53
C LYS A 124 9.24 33.78 20.65
N GLU A 125 8.21 33.25 19.99
CA GLU A 125 6.86 33.82 20.02
C GLU A 125 5.92 33.01 20.91
N LYS A 126 5.04 33.72 21.64
CA LYS A 126 3.97 33.09 22.42
C LYS A 126 2.96 32.48 21.45
N ALA A 127 2.65 31.20 21.65
CA ALA A 127 1.56 30.55 20.92
C ALA A 127 0.24 31.31 21.16
N PRO A 128 -0.66 31.39 20.16
CA PRO A 128 -1.91 32.15 20.24
C PRO A 128 -2.84 31.73 21.40
N ASN A 129 -2.61 30.55 21.97
CA ASN A 129 -3.38 29.97 23.08
C ASN A 129 -2.85 30.35 24.48
N GLY A 130 -1.94 31.32 24.58
CA GLY A 130 -1.38 31.77 25.87
C GLY A 130 -0.30 30.86 26.44
N CYS A 131 0.09 29.81 25.71
CA CYS A 131 1.18 28.92 26.07
C CYS A 131 2.55 29.53 25.70
N SER A 132 3.50 29.45 26.63
CA SER A 132 4.90 29.82 26.43
C SER A 132 5.73 28.58 26.09
N THR A 133 5.56 28.04 24.90
CA THR A 133 6.44 26.96 24.40
C THR A 133 7.74 27.59 23.91
N THR A 134 8.87 27.14 24.46
CA THR A 134 10.22 27.64 24.11
C THR A 134 10.92 26.76 23.10
N LYS A 135 10.35 25.58 22.79
CA LYS A 135 10.95 24.51 22.00
C LYS A 135 9.88 23.84 21.15
N GLU A 136 10.13 23.76 19.85
CA GLU A 136 9.39 22.94 18.90
C GLU A 136 10.31 21.89 18.30
N TYR A 137 9.75 20.75 17.92
CA TYR A 137 10.50 19.70 17.22
C TYR A 137 10.00 19.63 15.78
N VAL A 138 10.92 19.41 14.84
CA VAL A 138 10.58 19.23 13.42
C VAL A 138 11.36 18.07 12.83
N ILE A 139 10.80 17.44 11.79
CA ILE A 139 11.50 16.39 11.04
C ILE A 139 12.23 17.01 9.85
N THR A 140 13.56 17.01 9.88
CA THR A 140 14.42 17.46 8.78
C THR A 140 15.02 16.28 8.03
N ALA A 141 15.37 16.48 6.76
CA ALA A 141 16.07 15.48 5.95
C ALA A 141 17.53 15.88 5.77
N ILE A 142 18.46 14.99 6.13
CA ILE A 142 19.92 15.22 6.02
C ILE A 142 20.42 14.96 4.58
N ALA A 143 19.68 14.15 3.81
CA ALA A 143 20.08 13.82 2.44
C ALA A 143 20.04 15.05 1.52
N GLY A 144 21.10 15.26 0.75
CA GLY A 144 21.13 16.29 -0.30
C GLY A 144 19.98 16.09 -1.31
N ASN A 145 19.48 17.20 -1.87
CA ASN A 145 18.30 17.23 -2.74
C ASN A 145 18.34 16.19 -3.89
N CYS A 146 19.52 15.94 -4.45
CA CYS A 146 19.70 14.94 -5.51
C CYS A 146 19.44 13.51 -5.02
N LEU A 147 20.05 13.10 -3.91
CA LEU A 147 19.87 11.76 -3.34
C LEU A 147 18.42 11.54 -2.90
N ARG A 148 17.81 12.54 -2.24
CA ARG A 148 16.40 12.50 -1.85
C ARG A 148 15.49 12.25 -3.05
N ARG A 149 15.72 12.94 -4.17
CA ARG A 149 14.94 12.77 -5.40
C ARG A 149 15.08 11.37 -5.99
N ILE A 150 16.30 10.82 -6.02
CA ILE A 150 16.54 9.46 -6.52
C ILE A 150 15.80 8.43 -5.67
N LEU A 151 15.92 8.51 -4.33
CA LEU A 151 15.25 7.58 -3.41
C LEU A 151 13.72 7.69 -3.50
N LEU A 152 13.18 8.88 -3.73
CA LEU A 152 11.75 9.11 -3.97
C LEU A 152 11.28 8.49 -5.28
N ILE A 153 12.05 8.65 -6.37
CA ILE A 153 11.73 8.04 -7.67
C ILE A 153 11.72 6.51 -7.55
N ILE A 154 12.73 5.91 -6.91
CA ILE A 154 12.79 4.46 -6.70
C ILE A 154 11.57 4.00 -5.90
N ALA A 155 11.19 4.73 -4.85
CA ALA A 155 9.99 4.43 -4.07
C ALA A 155 8.75 4.45 -4.97
N GLY A 156 8.48 5.57 -5.67
CA GLY A 156 7.29 5.68 -6.53
C GLY A 156 7.24 4.63 -7.64
N VAL A 157 8.37 4.30 -8.27
CA VAL A 157 8.41 3.27 -9.31
C VAL A 157 8.07 1.89 -8.75
N THR A 158 8.74 1.49 -7.65
CA THR A 158 8.58 0.16 -7.07
C THR A 158 7.27 -0.01 -6.31
N SER A 159 6.73 1.05 -5.72
CA SER A 159 5.59 1.00 -4.81
C SER A 159 4.25 1.40 -5.45
N LEU A 160 4.28 1.94 -6.67
CA LEU A 160 3.08 2.44 -7.38
C LEU A 160 3.09 2.01 -8.85
N ILE A 161 4.06 2.51 -9.63
CA ILE A 161 4.00 2.42 -11.10
C ILE A 161 4.00 0.96 -11.53
N ILE A 162 4.95 0.15 -11.05
CA ILE A 162 5.05 -1.25 -11.43
C ILE A 162 3.80 -2.05 -10.99
N PRO A 163 3.36 -2.00 -9.70
CA PRO A 163 2.12 -2.67 -9.29
C PRO A 163 0.90 -2.30 -10.13
N ILE A 164 0.67 -0.99 -10.37
CA ILE A 164 -0.50 -0.52 -11.12
C ILE A 164 -0.45 -0.97 -12.57
N CYS A 165 0.70 -0.84 -13.25
CA CYS A 165 0.84 -1.31 -14.62
C CYS A 165 0.54 -2.81 -14.74
N ILE A 166 1.05 -3.63 -13.81
CA ILE A 166 0.76 -5.07 -13.79
C ILE A 166 -0.73 -5.32 -13.56
N MET A 167 -1.34 -4.65 -12.57
CA MET A 167 -2.78 -4.81 -12.31
C MET A 167 -3.64 -4.43 -13.51
N LEU A 168 -3.32 -3.33 -14.20
CA LEU A 168 -4.05 -2.90 -15.39
C LEU A 168 -3.95 -3.93 -16.51
N ILE A 169 -2.75 -4.40 -16.84
CA ILE A 169 -2.53 -5.41 -17.89
C ILE A 169 -3.31 -6.69 -17.55
N LEU A 170 -3.20 -7.19 -16.31
CA LEU A 170 -3.89 -8.40 -15.88
C LEU A 170 -5.41 -8.22 -15.85
N SER A 171 -5.91 -7.04 -15.45
CA SER A 171 -7.34 -6.76 -15.41
C SER A 171 -7.93 -6.69 -16.81
N VAL A 172 -7.25 -6.05 -17.76
CA VAL A 172 -7.67 -6.03 -19.18
C VAL A 172 -7.71 -7.45 -19.74
N PHE A 173 -6.66 -8.25 -19.48
CA PHE A 173 -6.64 -9.66 -19.86
C PHE A 173 -7.83 -10.43 -19.26
N LEU A 174 -8.07 -10.30 -17.96
CA LEU A 174 -9.18 -10.98 -17.28
C LEU A 174 -10.55 -10.58 -17.85
N VAL A 175 -10.78 -9.30 -18.14
CA VAL A 175 -12.04 -8.80 -18.73
C VAL A 175 -12.23 -9.34 -20.14
N PHE A 176 -11.18 -9.30 -20.97
CA PHE A 176 -11.22 -9.85 -22.32
C PHE A 176 -11.55 -11.36 -22.31
N GLU A 177 -10.91 -12.11 -21.41
CA GLU A 177 -11.16 -13.54 -21.24
C GLU A 177 -12.57 -13.84 -20.73
N LEU A 178 -13.10 -13.01 -19.83
CA LEU A 178 -14.46 -13.12 -19.33
C LEU A 178 -15.49 -12.87 -20.44
N HIS A 179 -15.27 -11.84 -21.26
CA HIS A 179 -16.19 -11.43 -22.32
C HIS A 179 -16.18 -12.41 -23.50
N ASN A 180 -15.00 -12.91 -23.89
CA ASN A 180 -14.83 -13.80 -25.03
C ASN A 180 -14.92 -15.28 -24.66
N SER A 181 -15.30 -15.63 -23.44
CA SER A 181 -15.52 -17.04 -23.07
C SER A 181 -16.72 -17.58 -23.86
N PRO A 182 -16.52 -18.51 -24.83
CA PRO A 182 -17.61 -19.02 -25.63
C PRO A 182 -18.60 -19.77 -24.75
N GLU A 183 -19.87 -19.66 -25.08
CA GLU A 183 -21.01 -20.35 -24.47
C GLU A 183 -20.84 -21.89 -24.32
N SER A 184 -19.80 -22.48 -24.91
CA SER A 184 -19.52 -23.91 -24.84
C SER A 184 -19.02 -24.40 -23.46
N LEU A 185 -18.43 -23.54 -22.62
CA LEU A 185 -18.15 -23.85 -21.21
C LEU A 185 -19.34 -23.50 -20.29
N ILE A 186 -20.22 -22.61 -20.73
CA ILE A 186 -21.40 -22.14 -20.00
C ILE A 186 -22.51 -23.21 -19.98
N LYS A 187 -22.55 -24.12 -20.97
CA LYS A 187 -23.56 -25.19 -21.02
C LYS A 187 -23.40 -26.31 -19.99
N THR A 188 -22.28 -26.39 -19.25
CA THR A 188 -22.05 -27.47 -18.27
C THR A 188 -22.02 -27.02 -16.80
N GLN A 189 -22.08 -25.72 -16.50
CA GLN A 189 -22.22 -25.25 -15.13
C GLN A 189 -23.49 -24.40 -14.98
N SER A 190 -24.36 -24.85 -14.08
CA SER A 190 -25.59 -24.22 -13.61
C SER A 190 -25.51 -22.69 -13.58
N GLN A 191 -26.61 -21.99 -13.91
CA GLN A 191 -26.77 -20.52 -13.89
C GLN A 191 -26.22 -19.80 -12.63
N GLU A 192 -26.00 -20.50 -11.52
CA GLU A 192 -25.31 -20.00 -10.32
C GLU A 192 -23.79 -19.76 -10.51
N ALA A 193 -23.11 -20.51 -11.38
CA ALA A 193 -21.67 -20.38 -11.62
C ALA A 193 -21.36 -19.13 -12.46
N THR A 194 -22.18 -18.86 -13.48
CA THR A 194 -22.08 -17.64 -14.30
C THR A 194 -22.44 -16.39 -13.52
N SER A 195 -23.45 -16.43 -12.64
CA SER A 195 -23.77 -15.30 -11.75
C SER A 195 -22.66 -15.04 -10.72
N ARG A 196 -22.05 -16.08 -10.14
CA ARG A 196 -20.88 -15.97 -9.25
C ARG A 196 -19.64 -15.42 -9.95
N GLN A 197 -19.37 -15.86 -11.18
CA GLN A 197 -18.18 -15.44 -11.93
C GLN A 197 -18.29 -13.97 -12.38
N SER A 198 -19.48 -13.54 -12.80
CA SER A 198 -19.81 -12.14 -13.06
C SER A 198 -19.71 -11.28 -11.78
N SER A 199 -20.28 -11.75 -10.67
CA SER A 199 -20.23 -11.04 -9.38
C SER A 199 -18.81 -10.87 -8.86
N ALA A 200 -17.94 -11.88 -9.00
CA ALA A 200 -16.54 -11.81 -8.57
C ALA A 200 -15.69 -10.85 -9.41
N ALA A 201 -15.98 -10.71 -10.71
CA ALA A 201 -15.32 -9.76 -11.60
C ALA A 201 -15.76 -8.30 -11.29
N HIS A 202 -17.06 -8.07 -11.06
CA HIS A 202 -17.57 -6.77 -10.62
C HIS A 202 -17.04 -6.39 -9.23
N ALA A 203 -16.98 -7.34 -8.30
CA ALA A 203 -16.38 -7.12 -6.99
C ALA A 203 -14.88 -6.79 -7.08
N LEU A 204 -14.13 -7.42 -8.01
CA LEU A 204 -12.73 -7.09 -8.25
C LEU A 204 -12.58 -5.69 -8.83
N LEU A 205 -13.40 -5.30 -9.80
CA LEU A 205 -13.36 -3.97 -10.40
C LEU A 205 -13.69 -2.89 -9.37
N LEU A 206 -14.74 -3.11 -8.57
CA LEU A 206 -15.10 -2.23 -7.45
C LEU A 206 -13.98 -2.16 -6.42
N PHE A 207 -13.39 -3.29 -6.04
CA PHE A 207 -12.27 -3.32 -5.10
C PHE A 207 -11.04 -2.60 -5.66
N LEU A 208 -10.68 -2.80 -6.93
CA LEU A 208 -9.57 -2.09 -7.59
C LEU A 208 -9.85 -0.59 -7.69
N CYS A 209 -11.08 -0.20 -8.04
CA CYS A 209 -11.49 1.19 -8.07
C CYS A 209 -11.40 1.82 -6.67
N PHE A 210 -11.92 1.17 -5.62
CA PHE A 210 -11.84 1.68 -4.26
C PHE A 210 -10.41 1.70 -3.72
N TYR A 211 -9.61 0.66 -3.99
CA TYR A 211 -8.23 0.60 -3.57
C TYR A 211 -7.38 1.66 -4.26
N VAL A 212 -7.51 1.82 -5.58
CA VAL A 212 -6.84 2.89 -6.33
C VAL A 212 -7.34 4.25 -5.84
N LEU A 213 -8.65 4.49 -5.68
CA LEU A 213 -9.14 5.78 -5.18
C LEU A 213 -8.70 6.07 -3.74
N ALA A 214 -8.54 5.06 -2.89
CA ALA A 214 -8.09 5.22 -1.51
C ALA A 214 -6.57 5.46 -1.41
N GLU A 215 -5.76 4.75 -2.20
CA GLU A 215 -4.29 4.83 -2.13
C GLU A 215 -3.69 5.88 -3.06
N LEU A 216 -4.33 6.18 -4.20
CA LEU A 216 -3.84 7.16 -5.18
C LEU A 216 -3.61 8.55 -4.56
N PRO A 217 -4.45 9.07 -3.65
CA PRO A 217 -4.15 10.29 -2.90
C PRO A 217 -2.85 10.15 -2.11
N TYR A 218 -2.75 9.19 -1.18
CA TYR A 218 -1.54 9.03 -0.36
C TYR A 218 -0.28 8.86 -1.21
N VAL A 219 -0.34 8.05 -2.26
CA VAL A 219 0.84 7.75 -3.07
C VAL A 219 1.17 8.86 -4.07
N LEU A 220 0.20 9.65 -4.57
CA LEU A 220 0.51 10.88 -5.32
C LEU A 220 1.16 11.92 -4.40
N LEU A 221 0.64 12.08 -3.18
CA LEU A 221 1.16 13.02 -2.20
C LEU A 221 2.61 12.66 -1.82
N PHE A 222 2.91 11.39 -1.54
CA PHE A 222 4.28 10.93 -1.20
C PHE A 222 5.20 10.73 -2.42
N GLY A 223 4.67 10.29 -3.56
CA GLY A 223 5.43 9.93 -4.76
C GLY A 223 5.83 11.13 -5.62
N LEU A 224 5.02 12.19 -5.63
CA LEU A 224 5.39 13.48 -6.24
C LEU A 224 6.23 14.35 -5.29
N GLY A 225 6.45 13.91 -4.05
CA GLY A 225 7.16 14.69 -3.03
C GLY A 225 6.45 15.99 -2.67
N ILE A 226 5.13 16.07 -2.92
CA ILE A 226 4.28 17.22 -2.58
C ILE A 226 3.97 17.22 -1.09
N TYR A 227 3.94 16.04 -0.45
CA TYR A 227 3.85 15.88 1.00
C TYR A 227 5.16 15.27 1.55
N ASN A 228 5.89 16.07 2.30
CA ASN A 228 6.93 15.66 3.21
C ASN A 228 6.26 15.19 4.53
N PRO A 229 6.78 14.20 5.28
CA PRO A 229 6.38 14.01 6.68
C PRO A 229 6.53 15.27 7.56
N ALA A 230 7.22 16.31 7.07
CA ALA A 230 7.29 17.64 7.66
C ALA A 230 6.06 18.53 7.38
N ASP A 231 5.13 18.13 6.50
CA ASP A 231 3.92 18.89 6.16
C ASP A 231 2.70 18.43 6.99
N PHE A 232 2.91 17.59 8.00
CA PHE A 232 1.95 17.32 9.08
C PHE A 232 2.15 18.33 10.22
N GLU A 233 2.04 19.62 9.87
CA GLU A 233 1.74 20.70 10.83
C GLU A 233 0.26 20.67 11.19
#